data_AF-K7ZPW3-F1
#
_entry.id   AF-K7ZPW3-F1
#
_cell.length_a   1.000
_cell.length_b   1.000
_cell.length_c   1.000
_cell.angle_alpha   90.00
_cell.angle_beta   90.00
_cell.angle_gamma   90.00
#
_symmetry.space_group_name_H-M   'P 1'
#
loop_
_entity.id
_entity.type
_entity.pdbx_description
1 polymer ?
#
loop_
_entity_poly.entity_id
_entity_poly.type
_entity_poly.pdbx_seq_one_letter_code
_entity_poly.pdbx_strand_id
1 'polypeptide(L)'
;DLKSVRLGNKWDRLPDSPERFDSCIIALGLPSFLSGRHYWEVEVGNKTGWILGICKASMSRKGNMTLSPDNGYWVVMMTKRSEFQVSTIPPTRLQMTEPPRRVGIFLDYTTGDISFYNVTNKSVIYTFTSFSCSGPLQPIFSPGTHDGGKNT
;
A
#
# COMPACT_ATOMS: atom_id res chain seq x y z
N ASP A 1 11.93 -11.17 -11.46
CA ASP A 1 11.82 -11.96 -10.21
C ASP A 1 10.51 -11.69 -9.43
N LEU A 2 9.54 -10.95 -10.01
CA LEU A 2 8.27 -10.58 -9.36
C LEU A 2 8.41 -9.70 -8.11
N LYS A 3 9.52 -8.95 -7.98
CA LYS A 3 9.76 -8.01 -6.87
C LYS A 3 9.57 -6.54 -7.23
N SER A 4 9.19 -6.24 -8.47
CA SER A 4 9.04 -4.86 -8.95
C SER A 4 7.76 -4.71 -9.76
N VAL A 5 7.08 -3.57 -9.57
CA VAL A 5 5.86 -3.22 -10.28
C VAL A 5 5.98 -1.77 -10.77
N ARG A 6 5.50 -1.52 -11.99
CA ARG A 6 5.41 -0.19 -12.60
C ARG A 6 4.11 -0.07 -13.38
N LEU A 7 3.60 1.15 -13.52
CA LEU A 7 2.50 1.41 -14.44
C LEU A 7 3.03 1.41 -15.87
N GLY A 8 2.49 0.54 -16.73
CA GLY A 8 2.79 0.50 -18.16
C GLY A 8 2.05 1.57 -18.96
N ASN A 9 2.27 1.59 -20.26
CA ASN A 9 1.46 2.39 -21.19
C ASN A 9 0.14 1.69 -21.50
N LYS A 10 -0.82 2.40 -22.12
CA LYS A 10 -2.15 1.87 -22.46
C LYS A 10 -2.11 0.60 -23.32
N TRP A 11 -1.02 0.43 -24.09
CA TRP A 11 -0.80 -0.69 -25.00
C TRP A 11 -0.09 -1.88 -24.35
N ASP A 12 0.49 -1.70 -23.16
CA ASP A 12 1.14 -2.75 -22.37
C ASP A 12 0.10 -3.54 -21.58
N ARG A 13 -0.86 -4.14 -22.29
CA ARG A 13 -1.98 -4.87 -21.67
C ARG A 13 -1.58 -6.30 -21.37
N LEU A 14 -1.68 -6.68 -20.11
CA LEU A 14 -1.62 -8.07 -19.70
C LEU A 14 -2.97 -8.76 -19.97
N PRO A 15 -3.00 -10.10 -20.12
CA PRO A 15 -4.25 -10.84 -20.34
C PRO A 15 -5.25 -10.61 -19.20
N ASP A 16 -6.52 -10.42 -19.55
CA ASP A 16 -7.58 -10.22 -18.57
C ASP A 16 -7.78 -11.44 -17.67
N SER A 17 -8.13 -11.20 -16.40
CA SER A 17 -8.52 -12.25 -15.46
C SER A 17 -9.48 -11.70 -14.40
N PRO A 18 -10.35 -12.53 -13.81
CA PRO A 18 -11.22 -12.13 -12.70
C PRO A 18 -10.43 -11.58 -11.49
N GLU A 19 -9.19 -12.05 -11.33
CA GLU A 19 -8.29 -11.66 -10.26
C GLU A 19 -7.67 -10.27 -10.43
N ARG A 20 -7.86 -9.59 -11.56
CA ARG A 20 -7.37 -8.22 -11.76
C ARG A 20 -8.29 -7.17 -11.17
N PHE A 21 -7.67 -6.16 -10.58
CA PHE A 21 -8.32 -4.87 -10.32
C PHE A 21 -8.57 -4.17 -11.66
N ASP A 22 -9.82 -3.81 -11.93
CA ASP A 22 -10.25 -3.21 -13.21
C ASP A 22 -10.20 -1.67 -13.20
N SER A 23 -10.35 -1.08 -12.02
CA SER A 23 -10.57 0.34 -11.79
C SER A 23 -9.47 0.98 -10.94
N CYS A 24 -8.55 0.17 -10.41
CA CYS A 24 -7.48 0.60 -9.52
C CYS A 24 -6.11 0.09 -10.01
N ILE A 25 -5.10 0.95 -9.95
CA ILE A 25 -3.71 0.61 -10.30
C ILE A 25 -3.06 -0.10 -9.11
N ILE A 26 -3.45 -1.35 -8.85
CA ILE A 26 -3.07 -2.10 -7.65
C ILE A 26 -2.58 -3.51 -8.01
N ALA A 27 -1.55 -3.97 -7.32
CA ALA A 27 -1.08 -5.35 -7.30
C ALA A 27 -1.05 -5.87 -5.85
N LEU A 28 -1.38 -7.15 -5.67
CA LEU A 28 -1.28 -7.83 -4.37
C LEU A 28 0.01 -8.63 -4.29
N GLY A 29 0.57 -8.67 -3.08
CA GLY A 29 1.69 -9.54 -2.75
C GLY A 29 1.26 -10.93 -2.33
N LEU A 30 2.21 -11.84 -2.41
CA LEU A 30 2.17 -13.16 -1.79
C LEU A 30 3.37 -13.30 -0.83
N PRO A 31 3.24 -14.08 0.25
CA PRO A 31 2.06 -14.85 0.66
C PRO A 31 0.97 -14.00 1.32
N SER A 32 -0.16 -14.63 1.66
CA SER A 32 -1.11 -14.09 2.63
C SER A 32 -0.74 -14.51 4.06
N PHE A 33 -1.19 -13.72 5.03
CA PHE A 33 -0.87 -13.90 6.45
C PHE A 33 -2.13 -14.17 7.25
N LEU A 34 -2.09 -15.22 8.08
CA LEU A 34 -3.18 -15.63 8.98
C LEU A 34 -2.79 -15.53 10.46
N SER A 35 -1.51 -15.31 10.75
CA SER A 35 -0.96 -15.23 12.11
C SER A 35 0.47 -14.71 12.08
N GLY A 36 1.02 -14.40 13.25
CA GLY A 36 2.43 -14.06 13.43
C GLY A 36 2.79 -12.62 13.10
N ARG A 37 4.10 -12.37 13.04
CA ARG A 37 4.68 -11.07 12.78
C ARG A 37 5.45 -11.09 11.47
N HIS A 38 5.17 -10.14 10.60
CA HIS A 38 5.72 -10.09 9.24
C HIS A 38 6.26 -8.70 8.95
N TYR A 39 7.39 -8.65 8.23
CA TYR A 39 8.01 -7.40 7.84
C TYR A 39 8.51 -7.49 6.40
N TRP A 40 8.32 -6.41 5.65
CA TRP A 40 8.97 -6.22 4.36
C TRP A 40 9.22 -4.74 4.10
N GLU A 41 10.09 -4.48 3.13
CA GLU A 41 10.46 -3.14 2.73
C GLU A 41 10.18 -2.95 1.24
N VAL A 42 9.83 -1.72 0.89
CA VAL A 42 9.60 -1.31 -0.50
C VAL A 42 10.44 -0.09 -0.79
N GLU A 43 11.32 -0.22 -1.78
CA GLU A 43 12.03 0.92 -2.36
C GLU A 43 11.03 1.73 -3.21
N VAL A 44 10.81 2.98 -2.83
CA VAL A 44 9.96 3.95 -3.55
C VAL A 44 10.79 5.03 -4.25
N GLY A 45 12.09 5.10 -3.99
CA GLY A 45 13.01 6.00 -4.69
C GLY A 45 12.56 7.46 -4.65
N ASN A 46 12.51 8.11 -5.83
CA ASN A 46 12.08 9.50 -5.98
C ASN A 46 10.65 9.63 -6.52
N LYS A 47 9.83 8.59 -6.36
CA LYS A 47 8.46 8.57 -6.85
C LYS A 47 7.63 9.71 -6.29
N THR A 48 6.70 10.21 -7.10
CA THR A 48 5.80 11.31 -6.72
C THR A 48 4.42 10.81 -6.31
N GLY A 49 4.12 9.52 -6.53
CA GLY A 49 2.93 8.89 -5.98
C GLY A 49 3.00 7.36 -5.93
N TRP A 50 2.39 6.79 -4.89
CA TRP A 50 2.33 5.35 -4.63
C TRP A 50 1.35 5.05 -3.49
N ILE A 51 0.96 3.78 -3.37
CA ILE A 51 0.15 3.25 -2.25
C ILE A 51 0.83 1.99 -1.75
N LEU A 52 1.02 1.89 -0.44
CA LEU A 52 1.65 0.75 0.21
C LEU A 52 0.90 0.36 1.47
N GLY A 53 0.78 -0.94 1.72
CA GLY A 53 0.29 -1.41 3.01
C GLY A 53 -0.25 -2.82 2.95
N ILE A 54 -1.38 -3.02 3.63
CA ILE A 54 -2.03 -4.33 3.80
C ILE A 54 -3.52 -4.22 3.50
N CYS A 55 -4.08 -5.26 2.89
CA CYS A 55 -5.53 -5.39 2.73
C CYS A 55 -6.02 -6.79 3.12
N LYS A 56 -7.33 -6.93 3.35
CA LYS A 56 -7.97 -8.25 3.44
C LYS A 56 -7.94 -8.94 2.08
N ALA A 57 -7.62 -10.24 2.06
CA ALA A 57 -7.56 -11.01 0.81
C ALA A 57 -8.94 -11.18 0.13
N SER A 58 -10.02 -11.06 0.91
CA SER A 58 -11.40 -11.24 0.46
C SER A 58 -12.01 -10.01 -0.21
N MET A 59 -11.23 -8.94 -0.43
CA MET A 59 -11.80 -7.69 -0.93
C MET A 59 -12.12 -7.72 -2.41
N SER A 60 -13.23 -7.02 -2.75
CA SER A 60 -13.69 -6.91 -4.12
C SER A 60 -12.58 -6.32 -4.99
N ARG A 61 -12.36 -6.97 -6.12
CA ARG A 61 -11.41 -6.52 -7.14
C ARG A 61 -12.07 -5.66 -8.22
N LYS A 62 -13.36 -5.35 -8.05
CA LYS A 62 -14.21 -4.69 -9.06
C LYS A 62 -14.88 -3.46 -8.47
N GLY A 63 -14.99 -2.42 -9.30
CA GLY A 63 -15.69 -1.17 -8.99
C GLY A 63 -14.89 -0.17 -8.15
N ASN A 64 -15.50 0.98 -7.86
CA ASN A 64 -14.84 2.04 -7.10
C ASN A 64 -14.46 1.58 -5.70
N MET A 65 -13.18 1.75 -5.37
CA MET A 65 -12.61 1.32 -4.11
C MET A 65 -12.30 2.54 -3.23
N THR A 66 -12.98 2.61 -2.09
CA THR A 66 -12.62 3.56 -1.03
C THR A 66 -11.63 2.89 -0.09
N LEU A 67 -10.40 3.40 -0.04
CA LEU A 67 -9.34 2.87 0.81
C LEU A 67 -9.58 3.34 2.25
N SER A 68 -10.05 2.42 3.09
CA SER A 68 -10.32 2.65 4.51
C SER A 68 -10.27 1.34 5.31
N PRO A 69 -10.15 1.40 6.64
CA PRO A 69 -10.03 0.20 7.48
C PRO A 69 -11.35 -0.56 7.50
N ASP A 70 -12.49 0.15 7.44
CA ASP A 70 -13.84 -0.42 7.33
C ASP A 70 -13.99 -1.28 6.07
N ASN A 71 -13.32 -0.86 4.99
CA ASN A 71 -13.25 -1.61 3.74
C ASN A 71 -12.04 -2.56 3.68
N GLY A 72 -11.38 -2.83 4.81
CA GLY A 72 -10.29 -3.80 4.89
C GLY A 72 -8.98 -3.33 4.25
N TYR A 73 -8.70 -2.03 4.22
CA TYR A 73 -7.45 -1.45 3.73
C TYR A 73 -6.75 -0.62 4.81
N TRP A 74 -5.50 -0.98 5.08
CA TRP A 74 -4.60 -0.26 5.98
C TRP A 74 -3.37 0.15 5.17
N VAL A 75 -3.40 1.36 4.63
CA VAL A 75 -2.38 1.83 3.68
C VAL A 75 -1.89 3.24 4.02
N VAL A 76 -0.62 3.46 3.68
CA VAL A 76 -0.02 4.78 3.53
C VAL A 76 0.11 5.06 2.04
N MET A 77 -0.19 6.30 1.66
CA MET A 77 -0.13 6.72 0.27
C MET A 77 0.52 8.08 0.13
N MET A 78 1.22 8.22 -0.99
CA MET A 78 1.71 9.49 -1.50
C MET A 78 0.85 9.83 -2.72
N THR A 79 0.00 10.84 -2.61
CA THR A 79 -0.93 11.21 -3.70
C THR A 79 -0.31 12.22 -4.65
N LYS A 80 0.60 13.06 -4.13
CA LYS A 80 1.41 14.04 -4.85
C LYS A 80 2.76 14.18 -4.16
N ARG A 81 3.69 14.89 -4.82
CA ARG A 81 4.99 15.22 -4.21
C ARG A 81 4.80 15.84 -2.83
N SER A 82 5.37 15.19 -1.82
CA SER A 82 5.33 15.57 -0.40
C SER A 82 3.93 15.61 0.23
N GLU A 83 2.90 15.05 -0.40
CA GLU A 83 1.56 14.91 0.17
C GLU A 83 1.32 13.45 0.56
N PHE A 84 1.39 13.19 1.88
CA PHE A 84 1.24 11.85 2.44
C PHE A 84 -0.07 11.74 3.22
N GLN A 85 -0.76 10.62 3.04
CA GLN A 85 -2.02 10.33 3.71
C GLN A 85 -2.07 8.88 4.19
N VAL A 86 -2.86 8.67 5.23
CA VAL A 86 -3.18 7.36 5.78
C VAL A 86 -4.66 7.10 5.56
N SER A 87 -5.00 5.85 5.22
CA SER A 87 -6.37 5.42 4.98
C SER A 87 -7.24 5.31 6.24
N THR A 88 -7.16 6.26 7.17
CA THR A 88 -8.09 6.39 8.31
C THR A 88 -9.42 7.01 7.89
N ILE A 89 -10.40 7.03 8.80
CA ILE A 89 -11.70 7.69 8.58
C ILE A 89 -11.89 8.77 9.66
N PRO A 90 -11.86 10.07 9.31
CA PRO A 90 -11.46 10.63 8.02
C PRO A 90 -9.95 10.41 7.72
N PRO A 91 -9.50 10.55 6.46
CA PRO A 91 -8.09 10.35 6.10
C PRO A 91 -7.15 11.28 6.87
N THR A 92 -6.14 10.70 7.52
CA THR A 92 -5.12 11.44 8.27
C THR A 92 -4.03 11.91 7.30
N ARG A 93 -3.81 13.22 7.23
CA ARG A 93 -2.69 13.80 6.49
C ARG A 93 -1.42 13.75 7.34
N LEU A 94 -0.31 13.37 6.73
CA LEU A 94 0.99 13.32 7.37
C LEU A 94 1.86 14.47 6.86
N GLN A 95 2.53 15.14 7.79
CA GLN A 95 3.58 16.10 7.49
C GLN A 95 4.92 15.39 7.67
N MET A 96 5.67 15.24 6.58
CA MET A 96 7.00 14.61 6.60
C MET A 96 8.01 15.62 6.10
N THR A 97 9.01 15.92 6.94
CA THR A 97 10.11 16.83 6.57
C THR A 97 10.96 16.24 5.45
N GLU A 98 11.17 14.93 5.48
CA GLU A 98 11.92 14.19 4.47
C GLU A 98 11.09 13.02 3.92
N PRO A 99 10.78 13.01 2.61
CA PRO A 99 10.13 11.88 1.95
C PRO A 99 10.93 10.58 2.09
N PRO A 100 10.28 9.43 2.37
CA PRO A 100 10.96 8.15 2.40
C PRO A 100 11.41 7.76 0.99
N ARG A 101 12.64 7.26 0.85
CA ARG A 101 13.08 6.48 -0.32
C ARG A 101 12.77 5.00 -0.18
N ARG A 102 12.65 4.54 1.07
CA ARG A 102 12.28 3.18 1.42
C ARG A 102 11.28 3.18 2.57
N VAL A 103 10.21 2.41 2.41
CA VAL A 103 9.13 2.27 3.40
C VAL A 103 9.14 0.85 3.93
N GLY A 104 9.20 0.72 5.25
CA GLY A 104 9.06 -0.55 5.96
C GLY A 104 7.61 -0.75 6.39
N ILE A 105 7.10 -1.96 6.22
CA ILE A 105 5.73 -2.32 6.59
C ILE A 105 5.83 -3.51 7.54
N PHE A 106 5.25 -3.36 8.73
CA PHE A 106 5.23 -4.37 9.77
C PHE A 106 3.81 -4.73 10.11
N LEU A 107 3.52 -6.02 10.13
CA LEU A 107 2.25 -6.60 10.58
C LEU A 107 2.53 -7.38 11.85
N ASP A 108 1.85 -7.03 12.94
CA ASP A 108 1.66 -7.89 14.10
C ASP A 108 0.21 -8.38 14.11
N TYR A 109 -0.01 -9.59 13.61
CA TYR A 109 -1.34 -10.17 13.54
C TYR A 109 -1.89 -10.49 14.95
N THR A 110 -1.00 -10.76 15.91
CA THR A 110 -1.40 -11.16 17.27
C THR A 110 -1.92 -9.98 18.06
N THR A 111 -1.26 -8.82 17.98
CA THR A 111 -1.73 -7.60 18.65
C THR A 111 -2.73 -6.81 17.81
N GLY A 112 -2.82 -7.10 16.51
CA GLY A 112 -3.64 -6.33 15.58
C GLY A 112 -3.02 -4.96 15.30
N ASP A 113 -1.70 -4.92 15.10
CA ASP A 113 -0.98 -3.69 14.76
C ASP A 113 -0.40 -3.74 13.34
N ILE A 114 -0.51 -2.63 12.61
CA ILE A 114 0.16 -2.43 11.32
C ILE A 114 0.96 -1.14 11.39
N SER A 115 2.29 -1.26 11.38
CA SER A 115 3.21 -0.13 11.50
C SER A 115 3.92 0.14 10.18
N PHE A 116 4.06 1.43 9.87
CA PHE A 116 4.78 1.94 8.71
C PHE A 116 6.00 2.72 9.18
N TYR A 117 7.13 2.49 8.54
CA TYR A 117 8.41 3.10 8.89
C TYR A 117 9.02 3.81 7.69
N ASN A 118 9.58 4.99 7.93
CA ASN A 118 10.49 5.62 7.00
C ASN A 118 11.87 5.02 7.28
N VAL A 119 12.28 4.06 6.46
CA VAL A 119 13.56 3.35 6.64
C VAL A 119 14.73 4.29 6.39
N THR A 120 14.53 5.31 5.55
CA THR A 120 15.55 6.31 5.18
C THR A 120 16.10 7.05 6.39
N ASN A 121 15.21 7.51 7.28
CA ASN A 121 15.59 8.27 8.47
C ASN A 121 15.25 7.54 9.79
N LYS A 122 14.86 6.27 9.71
CA LYS A 122 14.58 5.37 10.84
C LYS A 122 13.47 5.88 11.77
N SER A 123 12.43 6.50 11.22
CA SER A 123 11.28 6.98 11.99
C SER A 123 10.01 6.17 11.71
N VAL A 124 9.06 6.24 12.65
CA VAL A 124 7.69 5.74 12.44
C VAL A 124 6.93 6.76 11.59
N ILE A 125 6.25 6.27 10.56
CA ILE A 125 5.33 7.06 9.73
C ILE A 125 3.95 7.07 10.39
N TYR A 126 3.41 5.88 10.64
CA TYR A 126 2.09 5.70 11.24
C TYR A 126 1.93 4.29 11.78
N THR A 127 1.06 4.09 12.77
CA THR A 127 0.66 2.76 13.25
C THR A 127 -0.86 2.70 13.37
N PHE A 128 -1.47 1.73 12.68
CA PHE A 128 -2.84 1.31 12.97
C PHE A 128 -2.78 0.33 14.13
N THR A 129 -3.56 0.59 15.19
CA THR A 129 -3.60 -0.26 16.38
C THR A 129 -4.95 -0.92 16.55
N SER A 130 -4.96 -2.07 17.22
CA SER A 130 -6.17 -2.74 17.70
C SER A 130 -7.19 -3.04 16.60
N PHE A 131 -6.75 -3.33 15.37
CA PHE A 131 -7.71 -3.73 14.34
C PHE A 131 -8.19 -5.17 14.60
N SER A 132 -9.51 -5.38 14.63
CA SER A 132 -10.08 -6.72 14.69
C SER A 132 -10.29 -7.23 13.26
N CYS A 133 -9.31 -7.94 12.71
CA CYS A 133 -9.49 -8.65 11.44
C CYS A 133 -9.68 -10.14 11.67
N SER A 134 -10.79 -10.67 11.14
CA SER A 134 -10.93 -12.09 10.87
C SER A 134 -10.52 -12.36 9.42
N GLY A 135 -9.59 -13.30 9.22
CA GLY A 135 -9.22 -13.83 7.91
C GLY A 135 -7.88 -13.33 7.36
N PRO A 136 -7.49 -13.85 6.18
CA PRO A 136 -6.16 -13.63 5.62
C PRO A 136 -5.94 -12.19 5.17
N LEU A 137 -4.75 -11.67 5.49
CA LEU A 137 -4.24 -10.38 5.05
C LEU A 137 -3.18 -10.54 3.96
N GLN A 138 -3.08 -9.57 3.05
CA GLN A 138 -2.08 -9.58 1.97
C GLN A 138 -1.40 -8.21 1.83
N PRO A 139 -0.13 -8.18 1.41
CA PRO A 139 0.51 -6.94 0.98
C PRO A 139 -0.24 -6.34 -0.21
N ILE A 140 -0.35 -5.01 -0.24
CA ILE A 140 -0.95 -4.26 -1.33
C ILE A 140 0.00 -3.17 -1.81
N PHE A 141 0.12 -3.03 -3.12
CA PHE A 141 1.06 -2.12 -3.78
C PHE A 141 0.38 -1.36 -4.92
N SER A 142 0.66 -0.06 -5.03
CA SER A 142 0.37 0.74 -6.22
C SER A 142 1.61 1.56 -6.60
N PRO A 143 2.08 1.48 -7.86
CA PRO A 143 3.15 2.35 -8.35
C PRO A 143 2.68 3.80 -8.63
N GLY A 144 1.39 4.12 -8.42
CA GLY A 144 0.82 5.42 -8.75
C GLY A 144 0.63 5.65 -10.26
N THR A 145 0.19 6.86 -10.61
CA THR A 145 0.04 7.33 -12.01
C THR A 145 1.36 7.87 -12.56
N HIS A 146 1.47 8.08 -13.87
CA HIS A 146 2.71 8.55 -14.51
C HIS A 146 3.18 9.96 -14.08
N ASP A 147 2.30 10.81 -13.57
CA ASP A 147 2.61 12.22 -13.18
C ASP A 147 3.44 12.99 -14.25
N GLY A 148 2.98 12.95 -15.51
CA GLY A 148 3.70 13.59 -16.63
C GLY A 148 5.12 13.05 -16.85
N GLY A 149 5.39 11.82 -16.45
CA GLY A 149 6.70 11.17 -16.53
C GLY A 149 7.59 11.35 -15.30
N LYS A 150 7.11 12.01 -14.23
CA LYS A 150 7.88 12.25 -13.01
C LYS A 150 7.84 11.09 -12.03
N ASN A 151 6.82 10.24 -12.11
CA ASN A 151 6.62 9.14 -11.17
C ASN A 151 7.27 7.83 -11.64
N THR A 152 8.57 7.86 -11.86
CA THR A 152 9.36 6.70 -12.30
C THR A 152 9.81 5.84 -11.13
#